data_AF-A0A1V5P293-F1
#
_entry.id   AF-A0A1V5P293-F1
#
_cell.length_a   1.000
_cell.length_b   1.000
_cell.length_c   1.000
_cell.angle_alpha   90.00
_cell.angle_beta   90.00
_cell.angle_gamma   90.00
#
_symmetry.space_group_name_H-M   'P 1'
#
loop_
_entity.id
_entity.type
_entity.pdbx_description
1 polymer ?
#
loop_
_entity_poly.entity_id
_entity_poly.type
_entity_poly.pdbx_seq_one_letter_code
_entity_poly.pdbx_strand_id
1 'polypeptide(L)'
;MDSEPKTYEIETLNQLINVVTPENFERLSVEFLTFLGYCTQFFAELKKKEEYKDKLNSDIADVKFTWTDDGEIKLANVKCINTKTGEVTTIIPNNP
;
A
#
# COMPACT_ATOMS: atom_id res chain seq x y z
N MET A 1 -12.20 24.25 5.56
CA MET A 1 -13.37 23.69 4.86
C MET A 1 -13.21 22.20 5.00
N ASP A 2 -14.06 21.56 5.80
CA ASP A 2 -14.11 20.11 5.89
C ASP A 2 -14.69 19.60 4.57
N SER A 3 -13.80 19.24 3.64
CA SER A 3 -14.18 18.53 2.43
C SER A 3 -14.67 17.14 2.82
N GLU A 4 -15.72 16.65 2.16
CA GLU A 4 -16.16 15.27 2.33
C GLU A 4 -14.99 14.30 2.16
N PRO A 5 -14.94 13.21 2.96
CA PRO A 5 -13.92 12.18 2.82
C PRO A 5 -13.79 11.68 1.38
N LYS A 6 -12.56 11.59 0.88
CA LYS A 6 -12.27 11.05 -0.44
C LYS A 6 -11.36 9.83 -0.33
N THR A 7 -11.77 8.74 -0.96
CA THR A 7 -11.00 7.50 -0.99
C THR A 7 -10.33 7.32 -2.35
N TYR A 8 -9.07 6.89 -2.31
CA TYR A 8 -8.21 6.70 -3.47
C TYR A 8 -7.60 5.29 -3.42
N GLU A 9 -7.51 4.63 -4.58
CA GLU A 9 -6.68 3.43 -4.76
C GLU A 9 -5.35 3.86 -5.38
N ILE A 10 -4.25 3.65 -4.66
CA ILE A 10 -2.92 4.09 -5.06
C ILE A 10 -2.10 2.86 -5.47
N GLU A 11 -1.79 2.78 -6.76
CA GLU A 11 -1.01 1.70 -7.38
C GLU A 11 0.36 2.22 -7.89
N THR A 12 0.46 3.52 -8.12
CA THR A 12 1.64 4.17 -8.73
C THR A 12 2.04 5.43 -7.97
N LEU A 13 3.33 5.80 -8.10
CA LEU A 13 3.82 7.06 -7.55
C LEU A 13 3.12 8.28 -8.17
N ASN A 14 2.72 8.21 -9.44
CA ASN A 14 1.97 9.29 -10.09
C ASN A 14 0.58 9.49 -9.46
N GLN A 15 -0.13 8.41 -9.12
CA GLN A 15 -1.39 8.51 -8.38
C GLN A 15 -1.18 9.12 -6.99
N LEU A 16 -0.10 8.74 -6.29
CA LEU A 16 0.24 9.31 -4.98
C LEU A 16 0.51 10.82 -5.07
N ILE A 17 1.29 11.27 -6.05
CA ILE A 17 1.61 12.69 -6.25
C ILE A 17 0.36 13.52 -6.57
N ASN A 18 -0.61 12.93 -7.28
CA ASN A 18 -1.86 13.62 -7.62
C ASN A 18 -2.82 13.82 -6.43
N VAL A 19 -2.59 13.14 -5.30
CA VAL A 19 -3.45 13.24 -4.09
C VAL A 19 -2.76 13.93 -2.92
N VAL A 20 -1.43 14.03 -2.92
CA VAL A 20 -0.66 14.77 -1.90
C VAL A 20 -0.98 16.27 -1.98
N THR A 21 -1.35 16.85 -0.84
CA THR A 21 -1.45 18.29 -0.62
C THR A 21 -0.69 18.67 0.65
N PRO A 22 -0.35 19.97 0.84
CA PRO A 22 0.26 20.42 2.11
C PRO A 22 -0.55 20.04 3.36
N GLU A 23 -1.89 19.99 3.25
CA GLU A 23 -2.81 19.73 4.37
C GLU A 23 -2.92 18.24 4.76
N ASN A 24 -2.64 17.33 3.83
CA ASN A 24 -2.71 15.88 4.06
C ASN A 24 -1.35 15.19 4.11
N PHE A 25 -0.27 15.91 3.78
CA PHE A 25 1.08 15.35 3.62
C PHE A 25 1.53 14.51 4.82
N GLU A 26 1.38 15.02 6.04
CA GLU A 26 1.83 14.30 7.25
C GLU A 26 1.08 12.97 7.43
N ARG A 27 -0.26 12.98 7.32
CA ARG A 27 -1.09 11.77 7.47
C ARG A 27 -0.77 10.75 6.38
N LEU A 28 -0.74 11.20 5.13
CA LEU A 28 -0.42 10.35 3.99
C LEU A 28 1.00 9.79 4.06
N SER A 29 1.96 10.55 4.59
CA SER A 29 3.33 10.06 4.80
C SER A 29 3.39 8.91 5.81
N VAL A 30 2.64 9.00 6.91
CA VAL A 30 2.57 7.93 7.92
C VAL A 30 1.94 6.67 7.32
N GLU A 31 0.82 6.81 6.63
CA GLU A 31 0.14 5.67 6.01
C GLU A 31 0.94 5.02 4.89
N PHE A 32 1.62 5.83 4.07
CA PHE A 32 2.53 5.34 3.03
C PHE A 32 3.71 4.58 3.64
N LEU A 33 4.30 5.06 4.74
CA LEU A 33 5.36 4.35 5.43
C LEU A 33 4.87 3.02 6.02
N THR A 34 3.68 3.01 6.62
CA THR A 34 3.02 1.78 7.11
C THR A 34 2.80 0.78 5.96
N PHE A 35 2.32 1.24 4.80
CA PHE A 35 2.19 0.42 3.59
C PHE A 35 3.52 -0.18 3.13
N LEU A 36 4.60 0.62 3.09
CA LEU A 36 5.95 0.13 2.77
C LEU A 36 6.44 -0.92 3.77
N GLY A 37 6.10 -0.76 5.05
CA GLY A 37 6.37 -1.74 6.10
C GLY A 37 5.70 -3.09 5.82
N TYR A 38 4.41 -3.08 5.46
CA TYR A 38 3.68 -4.29 5.07
C TYR A 38 4.27 -4.95 3.83
N CYS A 39 4.59 -4.17 2.79
CA CYS A 39 5.22 -4.70 1.58
C CYS A 39 6.55 -5.38 1.91
N THR A 40 7.37 -4.77 2.76
CA THR A 40 8.66 -5.31 3.19
C THR A 40 8.48 -6.67 3.87
N GLN A 41 7.54 -6.79 4.82
CA GLN A 41 7.26 -8.05 5.50
C GLN A 41 6.72 -9.11 4.54
N PHE A 42 5.77 -8.75 3.68
CA PHE A 42 5.17 -9.65 2.70
C PHE A 42 6.22 -10.26 1.76
N PHE A 43 7.08 -9.43 1.16
CA PHE A 43 8.13 -9.93 0.27
C PHE A 43 9.21 -10.69 1.03
N ALA A 44 9.54 -10.33 2.28
CA ALA A 44 10.47 -11.09 3.10
C ALA A 44 9.97 -12.53 3.33
N GLU A 45 8.68 -12.72 3.61
CA GLU A 45 8.09 -14.06 3.75
C GLU A 45 8.08 -14.84 2.43
N LEU A 46 7.73 -14.19 1.31
CA LEU A 46 7.75 -14.86 0.00
C LEU A 46 9.15 -15.28 -0.41
N LYS A 47 10.17 -14.45 -0.16
CA LYS A 47 11.58 -14.73 -0.49
C LYS A 47 12.21 -15.85 0.34
N LYS A 48 11.52 -16.36 1.37
CA LYS A 48 11.92 -17.62 2.03
C LYS A 48 11.70 -18.84 1.13
N LYS A 49 10.86 -18.73 0.10
CA LYS A 49 10.65 -19.79 -0.90
C LYS A 49 11.70 -19.66 -2.01
N GLU A 50 12.35 -20.77 -2.35
CA GLU A 50 13.45 -20.80 -3.34
C GLU A 50 13.01 -20.22 -4.70
N GLU A 51 11.75 -20.40 -5.08
CA GLU A 51 11.20 -19.86 -6.33
C GLU A 51 11.17 -18.32 -6.44
N TYR A 52 11.29 -17.59 -5.32
CA TYR A 52 11.20 -16.11 -5.27
C TYR A 52 12.46 -15.41 -4.77
N LYS A 53 13.43 -16.15 -4.21
CA LYS A 53 14.60 -15.63 -3.49
C LYS A 53 15.36 -14.52 -4.23
N ASP A 54 15.65 -14.74 -5.51
CA ASP A 54 16.46 -13.82 -6.33
C ASP A 54 15.63 -12.91 -7.25
N LYS A 55 14.30 -12.95 -7.15
CA LYS A 55 13.43 -12.11 -7.98
C LYS A 55 13.32 -10.70 -7.46
N LEU A 56 13.09 -9.75 -8.37
CA LEU A 56 12.64 -8.42 -7.98
C LEU A 56 11.23 -8.51 -7.39
N ASN A 57 10.90 -7.63 -6.45
CA ASN A 57 9.57 -7.64 -5.82
C ASN A 57 8.46 -7.43 -6.86
N SER A 58 8.70 -6.58 -7.86
CA SER A 58 7.80 -6.36 -8.99
C SER A 58 7.59 -7.59 -9.87
N ASP A 59 8.51 -8.56 -9.88
CA ASP A 59 8.34 -9.81 -10.61
C ASP A 59 7.53 -10.84 -9.80
N ILE A 60 7.30 -10.58 -8.52
CA ILE A 60 6.60 -11.46 -7.58
C ILE A 60 5.15 -11.03 -7.44
N ALA A 61 4.91 -9.75 -7.14
CA ALA A 61 3.57 -9.21 -6.93
C ALA A 61 3.48 -7.72 -7.25
N ASP A 62 2.34 -7.31 -7.78
CA ASP A 62 1.90 -5.91 -7.79
C ASP A 62 1.29 -5.57 -6.43
N VAL A 63 1.55 -4.37 -5.93
CA VAL A 63 1.05 -3.90 -4.64
C VAL A 63 0.29 -2.60 -4.78
N LYS A 64 -0.81 -2.48 -4.06
CA LYS A 64 -1.60 -1.24 -3.98
C LYS A 64 -2.20 -1.05 -2.61
N PHE A 65 -2.49 0.20 -2.26
CA PHE A 65 -3.18 0.52 -1.02
C PHE A 65 -4.36 1.46 -1.24
N THR A 66 -5.35 1.35 -0.36
CA THR A 66 -6.49 2.26 -0.30
C THR A 66 -6.22 3.29 0.78
N TRP A 67 -6.27 4.56 0.38
CA TRP A 67 -6.10 5.71 1.26
C TRP A 67 -7.38 6.54 1.30
N THR A 68 -7.77 7.04 2.47
CA THR A 68 -8.92 7.94 2.63
C THR A 68 -8.45 9.22 3.27
N ASP A 69 -8.74 10.37 2.64
CA ASP A 69 -8.53 11.69 3.24
C ASP A 69 -9.75 12.06 4.08
N ASP A 70 -9.86 11.50 5.29
CA ASP A 70 -10.93 11.77 6.25
C ASP A 70 -10.43 12.53 7.50
N GLY A 71 -9.16 12.94 7.50
CA GLY A 71 -8.51 13.59 8.64
C GLY A 71 -7.94 12.63 9.68
N GLU A 72 -8.15 11.31 9.53
CA GLU A 72 -7.58 10.28 10.41
C GLU A 72 -6.30 9.69 9.80
N ILE A 73 -5.54 8.95 10.63
CA ILE A 73 -4.43 8.10 10.17
C ILE A 73 -4.92 6.66 10.24
N LYS A 74 -5.37 6.14 9.10
CA LYS A 74 -5.95 4.81 9.02
C LYS A 74 -5.76 4.20 7.64
N LEU A 75 -4.73 3.37 7.54
CA LEU A 75 -4.48 2.59 6.35
C LEU A 75 -5.61 1.56 6.19
N ALA A 76 -6.48 1.75 5.19
CA ALA A 76 -7.71 0.97 5.09
C ALA A 76 -7.46 -0.45 4.56
N ASN A 77 -6.74 -0.58 3.44
CA ASN A 77 -6.49 -1.86 2.79
C ASN A 77 -5.16 -1.85 2.06
N VAL A 78 -4.42 -2.95 2.14
CA VAL A 78 -3.27 -3.24 1.27
C VAL A 78 -3.60 -4.49 0.46
N LYS A 79 -3.45 -4.43 -0.86
CA LYS A 79 -3.65 -5.57 -1.76
C LYS A 79 -2.31 -5.92 -2.40
N CYS A 80 -1.94 -7.19 -2.32
CA CYS A 80 -0.83 -7.77 -3.05
C CYS A 80 -1.40 -8.74 -4.10
N ILE A 81 -1.03 -8.58 -5.35
CA ILE A 81 -1.53 -9.37 -6.47
C ILE A 81 -0.35 -10.15 -7.06
N ASN A 82 -0.35 -11.47 -6.94
CA ASN A 82 0.70 -12.29 -7.51
C ASN A 82 0.73 -12.14 -9.04
N THR A 83 1.87 -11.75 -9.60
CA THR A 83 2.00 -11.45 -11.04
C THR A 83 1.84 -12.67 -11.93
N LYS A 84 2.02 -13.89 -11.39
CA LYS A 84 1.91 -15.15 -12.13
C LYS A 84 0.53 -15.77 -12.04
N THR A 85 -0.06 -15.79 -10.84
CA THR A 85 -1.33 -16.50 -10.58
C THR A 85 -2.54 -15.59 -10.59
N GLY A 86 -2.34 -14.27 -10.43
CA GLY A 86 -3.42 -13.31 -10.20
C GLY A 86 -4.07 -13.43 -8.81
N GLU A 87 -3.52 -14.26 -7.92
CA GLU A 87 -4.02 -14.41 -6.55
C GLU A 87 -3.88 -13.11 -5.78
N VAL A 88 -4.98 -12.68 -5.13
CA VAL A 88 -5.05 -11.42 -4.39
C VAL A 88 -5.02 -11.71 -2.89
N THR A 89 -3.98 -11.23 -2.24
CA THR A 89 -3.90 -11.20 -0.78
C THR A 89 -4.28 -9.81 -0.30
N THR A 90 -5.34 -9.71 0.50
CA THR A 90 -5.72 -8.45 1.15
C THR A 90 -5.22 -8.48 2.59
N ILE A 91 -4.38 -7.51 2.94
CA ILE A 91 -3.93 -7.27 4.31
C ILE A 91 -4.78 -6.12 4.85
N ILE A 92 -5.48 -6.38 5.95
CA ILE A 92 -6.21 -5.37 6.72
C ILE A 92 -5.29 -4.92 7.85
N PRO A 93 -4.77 -3.69 7.81
CA PRO A 93 -3.93 -3.17 8.89
C PRO A 93 -4.72 -3.12 10.20
N ASN A 94 -4.17 -3.71 11.25
CA ASN A 94 -4.64 -3.41 12.60
C ASN A 94 -4.02 -2.08 12.98
N ASN A 95 -4.83 -1.01 13.02
CA ASN A 95 -4.40 0.24 13.64
C ASN A 95 -4.08 -0.04 15.12
N PRO A 96 -2.85 0.27 15.60
CA PRO A 96 -2.53 0.21 17.02
C PRO A 96 -3.33 1.23 17.83
#